data_AF-A0A5A9F3Z9-F1
#
_entry.id   AF-A0A5A9F3Z9-F1
#
_cell.length_a   1.000
_cell.length_b   1.000
_cell.length_c   1.000
_cell.angle_alpha   90.00
_cell.angle_beta   90.00
_cell.angle_gamma   90.00
#
_symmetry.space_group_name_H-M   'P 1'
#
loop_
_entity.id
_entity.type
_entity.pdbx_description
1 polymer ?
#
loop_
_entity_poly.entity_id
_entity_poly.type
_entity_poly.pdbx_seq_one_letter_code
_entity_poly.pdbx_strand_id
1 'polypeptide(L)'
;MANRKVVTREAVDEAIQSLKAQGRSVSATAIQGLIGGTRATINAVLSDISVEENSHREVPQPSVGEPAIIDASADTPAELPAAVVAHAEALMVSVADTLTATIRHERDRARQERDAEREAHRAALESERSAGEARAKALQGQIDALSTLRAEMRGHLEEAGLEQERLQEVIEAMDTAHRATEVTLERAHALRDELTAALDVERSRVNQMEKDLLRAQADAAELRGRFEQRAADLEEAKAEARACLARAVLAEADAARLADELKELRAASGQRPARDPAPRSRKGGAGKVRPPAPTAAKERSVDAVEAAVAAEDSHPPLPFGPAGAPIGSA
;
A
#
# COMPACT_ATOMS: atom_id res chain seq x y z
N MET A 1 -39.55 -47.59 -22.62
CA MET A 1 -40.01 -46.19 -22.81
C MET A 1 -39.28 -45.31 -21.82
N ALA A 2 -38.24 -44.60 -22.25
CA ALA A 2 -37.48 -43.70 -21.40
C ALA A 2 -38.06 -42.29 -21.52
N ASN A 3 -38.43 -41.69 -20.38
CA ASN A 3 -38.91 -40.30 -20.28
C ASN A 3 -37.82 -39.33 -20.79
N ARG A 4 -37.84 -38.99 -22.08
CA ARG A 4 -37.04 -37.91 -22.65
C ARG A 4 -37.69 -36.59 -22.26
N LYS A 5 -37.22 -35.99 -21.17
CA LYS A 5 -37.55 -34.61 -20.81
C LYS A 5 -37.03 -33.69 -21.93
N VAL A 6 -37.97 -33.09 -22.68
CA VAL A 6 -37.67 -32.03 -23.64
C VAL A 6 -37.16 -30.84 -22.83
N VAL A 7 -35.87 -30.56 -22.93
CA VAL A 7 -35.26 -29.38 -22.33
C VAL A 7 -35.62 -28.19 -23.22
N THR A 8 -36.63 -27.43 -22.82
CA THR A 8 -37.03 -26.19 -23.50
C THR A 8 -36.03 -25.08 -23.19
N ARG A 9 -35.95 -24.08 -24.07
CA ARG A 9 -35.09 -22.91 -23.90
C ARG A 9 -35.37 -22.18 -22.57
N GLU A 10 -36.63 -22.16 -22.16
CA GLU A 10 -37.09 -21.62 -20.88
C GLU A 10 -36.48 -22.36 -19.68
N ALA A 11 -36.39 -23.69 -19.71
CA ALA A 11 -35.77 -24.47 -18.64
C ALA A 11 -34.26 -24.21 -18.50
N VAL A 12 -33.60 -23.85 -19.61
CA VAL A 12 -32.17 -23.48 -19.61
C VAL A 12 -31.98 -22.07 -19.03
N ASP A 13 -32.85 -21.13 -19.41
CA ASP A 13 -32.81 -19.76 -18.90
C ASP A 13 -33.13 -19.71 -17.39
N GLU A 14 -34.06 -20.54 -16.91
CA GLU A 14 -34.40 -20.69 -15.50
C GLU A 14 -33.26 -21.32 -14.69
N ALA A 15 -32.56 -22.31 -15.26
CA ALA A 15 -31.38 -22.90 -14.64
C ALA A 15 -30.22 -21.89 -14.53
N ILE A 16 -29.99 -21.07 -15.55
CA ILE A 16 -28.96 -20.02 -15.56
C ILE A 16 -29.29 -18.93 -14.53
N GLN A 17 -30.56 -18.55 -14.41
CA GLN A 17 -30.99 -17.58 -13.39
C GLN A 17 -30.84 -18.14 -11.97
N SER A 18 -31.18 -19.42 -11.73
CA SER A 18 -30.99 -20.03 -10.41
C SER A 18 -29.52 -20.14 -10.01
N LEU A 19 -28.62 -20.42 -10.97
CA LEU A 19 -27.17 -20.47 -10.73
C LEU A 19 -26.58 -19.09 -10.45
N LYS A 20 -27.06 -18.03 -11.12
CA LYS A 20 -26.70 -16.64 -10.83
C LYS A 20 -27.17 -16.19 -9.44
N ALA A 21 -28.37 -16.59 -9.04
CA ALA A 21 -28.91 -16.31 -7.70
C ALA A 21 -28.08 -16.98 -6.58
N GLN A 22 -27.38 -18.07 -6.89
CA GLN A 22 -26.49 -18.77 -5.95
C GLN A 22 -25.04 -18.23 -5.93
N GLY A 23 -24.75 -17.12 -6.62
CA GLY A 23 -23.42 -16.50 -6.62
C GLY A 23 -22.33 -17.32 -7.31
N ARG A 24 -22.69 -18.34 -8.09
CA ARG A 24 -21.76 -19.20 -8.83
C ARG A 24 -21.58 -18.66 -10.24
N SER A 25 -20.36 -18.30 -10.61
CA SER A 25 -20.03 -17.90 -11.98
C SER A 25 -20.08 -19.12 -12.90
N VAL A 26 -20.99 -19.09 -13.87
CA VAL A 26 -21.11 -20.14 -14.88
C VAL A 26 -20.02 -19.89 -15.93
N SER A 27 -19.04 -20.80 -16.03
CA SER A 27 -17.96 -20.68 -17.02
C SER A 27 -18.52 -20.81 -18.45
N ALA A 28 -17.94 -20.05 -19.38
CA ALA A 28 -18.31 -20.09 -20.80
C ALA A 28 -18.28 -21.52 -21.38
N THR A 29 -17.40 -22.37 -20.84
CA THR A 29 -17.27 -23.79 -21.19
C THR A 29 -18.51 -24.63 -20.82
N ALA A 30 -19.17 -24.34 -19.71
CA ALA A 30 -20.40 -25.03 -19.30
C ALA A 30 -21.59 -24.64 -20.19
N ILE A 31 -21.65 -23.37 -20.62
CA ILE A 31 -22.65 -22.86 -21.56
C ILE A 31 -22.43 -23.47 -22.95
N GLN A 32 -21.18 -23.59 -23.39
CA GLN A 32 -20.84 -24.27 -24.65
C GLN A 32 -21.19 -25.76 -24.65
N GLY A 33 -21.03 -26.46 -23.53
CA GLY A 33 -21.46 -27.86 -23.39
C GLY A 33 -22.98 -28.04 -23.52
N LEU A 34 -23.76 -27.12 -22.94
CA LEU A 34 -25.24 -27.10 -23.02
C LEU A 34 -25.75 -26.77 -24.43
N ILE A 35 -25.10 -25.81 -25.11
CA ILE A 35 -25.42 -25.45 -26.50
C ILE A 35 -24.99 -26.56 -27.47
N GLY A 36 -23.86 -27.23 -27.21
CA GLY A 36 -23.41 -28.39 -28.00
C GLY A 36 -24.36 -29.58 -27.90
N GLY A 37 -24.85 -29.88 -26.68
CA GLY A 37 -25.81 -30.96 -26.43
C GLY A 37 -27.18 -30.71 -27.06
N THR A 38 -27.65 -29.46 -27.08
CA THR A 38 -28.91 -29.07 -27.73
C THR A 38 -28.82 -29.09 -29.26
N ARG A 39 -27.65 -28.79 -29.84
CA ARG A 39 -27.44 -28.90 -31.29
C ARG A 39 -27.45 -30.35 -31.77
N ALA A 40 -26.96 -31.28 -30.96
CA ALA A 40 -27.00 -32.72 -31.25
C ALA A 40 -28.43 -33.29 -31.21
N THR A 41 -29.25 -32.86 -30.25
CA THR A 41 -30.67 -33.28 -30.17
C THR A 41 -31.53 -32.64 -31.25
N ILE A 42 -31.28 -31.39 -31.63
CA ILE A 42 -31.98 -30.74 -32.76
C ILE A 42 -31.64 -31.44 -34.08
N ASN A 43 -30.38 -31.80 -34.32
CA ASN A 43 -30.00 -32.55 -35.53
C ASN A 43 -30.60 -33.97 -35.55
N ALA A 44 -30.76 -34.63 -34.40
CA ALA A 44 -31.44 -35.92 -34.33
C ALA A 44 -32.94 -35.81 -34.64
N VAL A 45 -33.61 -34.76 -34.13
CA VAL A 45 -35.03 -34.49 -34.42
C VAL A 45 -35.25 -34.08 -35.87
N LEU A 46 -34.36 -33.27 -36.46
CA LEU A 46 -34.44 -32.91 -37.88
C LEU A 46 -34.17 -34.11 -38.80
N SER A 47 -33.29 -35.03 -38.39
CA SER A 47 -33.05 -36.27 -39.14
C SER A 47 -34.27 -37.20 -39.13
N ASP A 48 -34.99 -37.29 -38.01
CA ASP A 48 -36.23 -38.09 -37.91
C ASP A 48 -37.38 -37.47 -38.71
N ILE A 49 -37.51 -36.13 -38.75
CA ILE A 49 -38.53 -35.42 -39.55
C ILE A 49 -38.25 -35.57 -41.06
N SER A 50 -36.99 -35.55 -41.49
CA SER A 50 -36.62 -35.74 -42.90
C SER A 50 -36.82 -37.17 -43.43
N VAL A 51 -37.03 -38.16 -42.55
CA VAL A 51 -37.36 -39.54 -42.94
C VAL A 51 -38.88 -39.72 -43.13
N GLU A 52 -39.72 -38.94 -42.45
CA GLU A 52 -41.19 -39.02 -42.58
C GLU A 52 -41.75 -38.25 -43.80
N GLU A 53 -41.06 -37.22 -44.31
CA GLU A 53 -41.55 -36.46 -45.49
C GLU A 53 -41.33 -37.16 -46.84
N ASN A 54 -40.57 -38.27 -46.88
CA ASN A 54 -40.30 -39.01 -48.11
C ASN A 54 -41.17 -40.28 -48.31
N SER A 55 -42.12 -40.59 -47.42
CA SER A 55 -42.92 -41.83 -47.49
C SER A 55 -44.34 -41.67 -48.04
N HIS A 56 -44.76 -40.48 -48.50
CA HIS A 56 -46.13 -40.27 -48.98
C HIS A 56 -46.23 -39.48 -50.27
N ARG A 57 -46.09 -40.16 -51.42
CA ARG A 57 -46.89 -39.88 -52.64
C ARG A 57 -46.64 -40.92 -53.74
N GLU A 58 -47.29 -42.08 -53.62
CA GLU A 58 -47.81 -42.78 -54.79
C GLU A 58 -49.34 -42.79 -54.62
N VAL A 59 -50.00 -41.86 -55.32
CA VAL A 59 -51.46 -41.91 -55.49
C VAL A 59 -51.73 -43.03 -56.49
N PRO A 60 -52.55 -44.05 -56.18
CA PRO A 60 -52.89 -45.07 -57.16
C PRO A 60 -53.67 -44.41 -58.30
N GLN A 61 -53.16 -44.52 -59.53
CA GLN A 61 -53.97 -44.23 -60.71
C GLN A 61 -55.22 -45.13 -60.67
N PRO A 62 -56.43 -44.62 -60.94
CA PRO A 62 -57.57 -45.50 -61.12
C PRO A 62 -57.30 -46.37 -62.35
N SER A 63 -57.18 -47.68 -62.14
CA SER A 63 -57.14 -48.66 -63.22
C SER A 63 -58.40 -48.49 -64.07
N VAL A 64 -58.23 -47.99 -65.28
CA VAL A 64 -59.25 -48.06 -66.32
C VAL A 64 -59.46 -49.55 -66.59
N GLY A 65 -60.59 -50.08 -66.13
CA GLY A 65 -60.99 -51.45 -66.40
C GLY A 65 -61.01 -51.72 -67.90
N GLU A 66 -60.64 -52.94 -68.28
CA GLU A 66 -60.69 -53.44 -69.66
C GLU A 66 -62.01 -53.04 -70.34
N PRO A 67 -61.99 -52.64 -71.62
CA PRO A 67 -63.22 -52.47 -72.37
C PRO A 67 -63.91 -53.83 -72.43
N ALA A 68 -65.09 -53.93 -71.81
CA ALA A 68 -65.97 -55.07 -72.02
C ALA A 68 -66.22 -55.18 -73.53
N ILE A 69 -65.67 -56.23 -74.15
CA ILE A 69 -66.00 -56.62 -75.51
C ILE A 69 -67.46 -57.08 -75.44
N ILE A 70 -68.37 -56.19 -75.83
CA ILE A 70 -69.76 -56.56 -76.09
C ILE A 70 -69.74 -57.33 -77.41
N ASP A 71 -69.95 -58.63 -77.29
CA ASP A 71 -70.15 -59.55 -78.41
C ASP A 71 -71.42 -59.11 -79.18
N ALA A 72 -71.24 -58.62 -80.41
CA ALA A 72 -72.32 -58.07 -81.24
C ALA A 72 -73.04 -59.17 -82.05
N SER A 73 -73.34 -60.30 -81.41
CA SER A 73 -74.09 -61.39 -82.04
C SER A 73 -75.15 -61.96 -81.09
N ALA A 74 -76.22 -61.20 -80.90
CA ALA A 74 -77.51 -61.75 -80.52
C ALA A 74 -78.64 -60.88 -81.09
N ASP A 75 -79.50 -61.54 -81.87
CA ASP A 75 -80.86 -61.15 -82.22
C ASP A 75 -81.07 -59.85 -83.03
N THR A 76 -81.14 -60.01 -84.36
CA THR A 76 -81.88 -59.10 -85.23
C THR A 76 -83.37 -59.11 -84.84
N PRO A 77 -83.93 -58.00 -84.32
CA PRO A 77 -85.37 -57.94 -84.12
C PRO A 77 -86.07 -57.79 -85.48
N ALA A 78 -87.24 -58.41 -85.58
CA ALA A 78 -88.16 -58.27 -86.71
C ALA A 78 -88.37 -56.79 -87.10
N GLU A 79 -88.49 -56.54 -88.41
CA GLU A 79 -88.61 -55.23 -89.05
C GLU A 79 -89.52 -54.26 -88.27
N LEU A 80 -88.89 -53.30 -87.59
CA LEU A 80 -89.57 -52.19 -86.95
C LEU A 80 -90.04 -51.20 -88.04
N PRO A 81 -91.23 -50.58 -87.91
CA PRO A 81 -91.72 -49.61 -88.88
C PRO A 81 -90.72 -48.46 -89.05
N ALA A 82 -90.48 -47.98 -90.28
CA ALA A 82 -89.52 -46.91 -90.59
C ALA A 82 -89.67 -45.64 -89.72
N ALA A 83 -90.89 -45.35 -89.25
CA ALA A 83 -91.17 -44.26 -88.31
C ALA A 83 -90.52 -44.45 -86.93
N VAL A 84 -90.37 -45.69 -86.46
CA VAL A 84 -89.72 -46.03 -85.19
C VAL A 84 -88.21 -45.89 -85.30
N VAL A 85 -87.63 -46.26 -86.44
CA VAL A 85 -86.19 -46.09 -86.73
C VAL A 85 -85.84 -44.59 -86.82
N ALA A 86 -86.62 -43.79 -87.55
CA ALA A 86 -86.40 -42.34 -87.63
C ALA A 86 -86.57 -41.64 -86.27
N HIS A 87 -87.50 -42.11 -85.43
CA HIS A 87 -87.67 -41.59 -84.07
C HIS A 87 -86.50 -41.98 -83.15
N ALA A 88 -85.98 -43.22 -83.28
CA ALA A 88 -84.80 -43.67 -82.54
C ALA A 88 -83.53 -42.91 -82.97
N GLU A 89 -83.34 -42.66 -84.26
CA GLU A 89 -82.24 -41.84 -84.78
C GLU A 89 -82.33 -40.39 -84.27
N ALA A 90 -83.51 -39.77 -84.31
CA ALA A 90 -83.72 -38.43 -83.76
C ALA A 90 -83.46 -38.36 -82.24
N LEU A 91 -83.86 -39.40 -81.50
CA LEU A 91 -83.53 -39.53 -80.07
C LEU A 91 -82.02 -39.70 -79.85
N MET A 92 -81.33 -40.52 -80.65
CA MET A 92 -79.88 -40.68 -80.55
C MET A 92 -79.12 -39.38 -80.85
N VAL A 93 -79.55 -38.61 -81.84
CA VAL A 93 -78.98 -37.28 -82.13
C VAL A 93 -79.24 -36.30 -80.98
N SER A 94 -80.47 -36.26 -80.45
CA SER A 94 -80.80 -35.42 -79.29
C SER A 94 -79.99 -35.81 -78.03
N VAL A 95 -79.76 -37.12 -77.83
CA VAL A 95 -78.94 -37.64 -76.72
C VAL A 95 -77.46 -37.29 -76.95
N ALA A 96 -76.96 -37.38 -78.18
CA ALA A 96 -75.60 -36.99 -78.51
C ALA A 96 -75.36 -35.48 -78.33
N ASP A 97 -76.32 -34.64 -78.70
CA ASP A 97 -76.25 -33.18 -78.52
C ASP A 97 -76.29 -32.79 -77.03
N THR A 98 -77.16 -33.44 -76.24
CA THR A 98 -77.22 -33.21 -74.79
C THR A 98 -75.97 -33.72 -74.07
N LEU A 99 -75.43 -34.87 -74.45
CA LEU A 99 -74.13 -35.36 -73.97
C LEU A 99 -72.99 -34.42 -74.33
N THR A 100 -72.97 -33.91 -75.56
CA THR A 100 -71.93 -32.96 -76.00
C THR A 100 -72.03 -31.63 -75.24
N ALA A 101 -73.24 -31.15 -74.96
CA ALA A 101 -73.46 -29.94 -74.16
C ALA A 101 -73.02 -30.13 -72.70
N THR A 102 -73.35 -31.27 -72.09
CA THR A 102 -72.92 -31.59 -70.71
C THR A 102 -71.41 -31.77 -70.61
N ILE A 103 -70.76 -32.47 -71.55
CA ILE A 103 -69.28 -32.59 -71.59
C ILE A 103 -68.63 -31.20 -71.70
N ARG A 104 -69.17 -30.30 -72.53
CA ARG A 104 -68.67 -28.92 -72.63
C ARG A 104 -68.83 -28.18 -71.31
N HIS A 105 -70.01 -28.26 -70.70
CA HIS A 105 -70.30 -27.62 -69.42
C HIS A 105 -69.37 -28.12 -68.29
N GLU A 106 -69.22 -29.43 -68.14
CA GLU A 106 -68.32 -30.04 -67.16
C GLU A 106 -66.85 -29.69 -67.43
N ARG A 107 -66.43 -29.61 -68.69
CA ARG A 107 -65.07 -29.18 -69.04
C ARG A 107 -64.82 -27.73 -68.68
N ASP A 108 -65.79 -26.85 -68.92
CA ASP A 108 -65.66 -25.43 -68.59
C ASP A 108 -65.73 -25.20 -67.07
N ARG A 109 -66.57 -25.97 -66.36
CA ARG A 109 -66.57 -26.03 -64.90
C ARG A 109 -65.21 -26.49 -64.35
N ALA A 110 -64.66 -27.59 -64.86
CA ALA A 110 -63.35 -28.09 -64.45
C ALA A 110 -62.18 -27.15 -64.82
N ARG A 111 -62.36 -26.25 -65.80
CA ARG A 111 -61.40 -25.17 -66.08
C ARG A 111 -61.51 -24.07 -65.03
N GLN A 112 -62.73 -23.62 -64.74
CA GLN A 112 -63.00 -22.61 -63.71
C GLN A 112 -62.51 -23.05 -62.33
N GLU A 113 -62.77 -24.31 -61.94
CA GLU A 113 -62.29 -24.86 -60.67
C GLU A 113 -60.75 -24.87 -60.60
N ARG A 114 -60.07 -25.32 -61.66
CA ARG A 114 -58.60 -25.28 -61.73
C ARG A 114 -58.02 -23.88 -61.70
N ASP A 115 -58.68 -22.92 -62.34
CA ASP A 115 -58.23 -21.53 -62.33
C ASP A 115 -58.47 -20.89 -60.95
N ALA A 116 -59.59 -21.19 -60.29
CA ALA A 116 -59.84 -20.78 -58.91
C ALA A 116 -58.83 -21.39 -57.92
N GLU A 117 -58.46 -22.67 -58.07
CA GLU A 117 -57.41 -23.30 -57.26
C GLU A 117 -56.04 -22.64 -57.47
N ARG A 118 -55.69 -22.30 -58.72
CA ARG A 118 -54.44 -21.59 -59.03
C ARG A 118 -54.42 -20.20 -58.44
N GLU A 119 -55.53 -19.48 -58.49
CA GLU A 119 -55.66 -18.16 -57.88
C GLU A 119 -55.56 -18.25 -56.35
N ALA A 120 -56.23 -19.20 -55.72
CA ALA A 120 -56.12 -19.45 -54.28
C ALA A 120 -54.67 -19.78 -53.88
N HIS A 121 -53.98 -20.63 -54.66
CA HIS A 121 -52.57 -20.94 -54.41
C HIS A 121 -51.66 -19.72 -54.59
N ARG A 122 -51.90 -18.88 -55.61
CA ARG A 122 -51.14 -17.63 -55.79
C ARG A 122 -51.36 -16.67 -54.62
N ALA A 123 -52.61 -16.49 -54.20
CA ALA A 123 -52.95 -15.64 -53.06
C ALA A 123 -52.29 -16.14 -51.76
N ALA A 124 -52.25 -17.46 -51.54
CA ALA A 124 -51.56 -18.05 -50.40
C ALA A 124 -50.04 -17.77 -50.43
N LEU A 125 -49.39 -17.96 -51.59
CA LEU A 125 -47.96 -17.64 -51.75
C LEU A 125 -47.66 -16.14 -51.55
N GLU A 126 -48.51 -15.26 -52.05
CA GLU A 126 -48.35 -13.80 -51.86
C GLU A 126 -48.56 -13.40 -50.38
N SER A 127 -49.51 -14.03 -49.69
CA SER A 127 -49.71 -13.86 -48.25
C SER A 127 -48.48 -14.35 -47.46
N GLU A 128 -47.90 -15.51 -47.81
CA GLU A 128 -46.70 -16.01 -47.15
C GLU A 128 -45.48 -15.13 -47.42
N ARG A 129 -45.30 -14.67 -48.67
CA ARG A 129 -44.21 -13.75 -49.03
C ARG A 129 -44.32 -12.44 -48.27
N SER A 130 -45.49 -11.81 -48.26
CA SER A 130 -45.70 -10.55 -47.54
C SER A 130 -45.50 -10.71 -46.03
N ALA A 131 -45.96 -11.81 -45.44
CA ALA A 131 -45.69 -12.12 -44.03
C ALA A 131 -44.20 -12.36 -43.76
N GLY A 132 -43.49 -13.03 -44.67
CA GLY A 132 -42.04 -13.23 -44.62
C GLY A 132 -41.26 -11.92 -44.68
N GLU A 133 -41.62 -11.03 -45.61
CA GLU A 133 -41.02 -9.69 -45.75
C GLU A 133 -41.25 -8.82 -44.51
N ALA A 134 -42.45 -8.86 -43.94
CA ALA A 134 -42.78 -8.13 -42.71
C ALA A 134 -41.92 -8.62 -41.53
N ARG A 135 -41.77 -9.95 -41.38
CA ARG A 135 -40.90 -10.55 -40.36
C ARG A 135 -39.44 -10.19 -40.57
N ALA A 136 -38.95 -10.22 -41.82
CA ALA A 136 -37.58 -9.86 -42.15
C ALA A 136 -37.28 -8.38 -41.81
N LYS A 137 -38.19 -7.46 -42.16
CA LYS A 137 -38.06 -6.04 -41.79
C LYS A 137 -38.07 -5.82 -40.29
N ALA A 138 -38.94 -6.53 -39.56
CA ALA A 138 -38.98 -6.45 -38.09
C ALA A 138 -37.67 -6.94 -37.45
N LEU A 139 -37.14 -8.08 -37.92
CA LEU A 139 -35.87 -8.62 -37.44
C LEU A 139 -34.70 -7.68 -37.79
N GLN A 140 -34.70 -7.11 -38.98
CA GLN A 140 -33.67 -6.13 -39.37
C GLN A 140 -33.69 -4.91 -38.43
N GLY A 141 -34.88 -4.37 -38.13
CA GLY A 141 -35.00 -3.28 -37.16
C GLY A 141 -34.51 -3.64 -35.75
N GLN A 142 -34.73 -4.88 -35.31
CA GLN A 142 -34.17 -5.37 -34.04
C GLN A 142 -32.65 -5.48 -34.07
N ILE A 143 -32.08 -5.96 -35.18
CA ILE A 143 -30.62 -6.04 -35.37
C ILE A 143 -30.01 -4.64 -35.34
N ASP A 144 -30.63 -3.69 -36.04
CA ASP A 144 -30.16 -2.31 -36.09
C ASP A 144 -30.20 -1.68 -34.69
N ALA A 145 -31.30 -1.86 -33.94
CA ALA A 145 -31.42 -1.37 -32.56
C ALA A 145 -30.41 -2.01 -31.60
N LEU A 146 -30.11 -3.31 -31.74
CA LEU A 146 -29.06 -3.96 -30.95
C LEU A 146 -27.67 -3.47 -31.34
N SER A 147 -27.46 -3.14 -32.61
CA SER A 147 -26.19 -2.61 -33.10
C SER A 147 -25.90 -1.21 -32.55
N THR A 148 -26.93 -0.33 -32.48
CA THR A 148 -26.80 1.01 -31.90
C THR A 148 -26.53 0.92 -30.39
N LEU A 149 -27.30 0.09 -29.67
CA LEU A 149 -27.08 -0.12 -28.24
C LEU A 149 -25.66 -0.65 -27.95
N ARG A 150 -25.16 -1.56 -28.78
CA ARG A 150 -23.78 -2.07 -28.66
C ARG A 150 -22.74 -0.97 -28.88
N ALA A 151 -22.98 -0.05 -29.80
CA ALA A 151 -22.08 1.09 -30.03
C ALA A 151 -22.08 2.05 -28.84
N GLU A 152 -23.25 2.37 -28.29
CA GLU A 152 -23.39 3.19 -27.08
C GLU A 152 -22.68 2.56 -25.87
N MET A 153 -22.89 1.27 -25.63
CA MET A 153 -22.21 0.54 -24.55
C MET A 153 -20.69 0.53 -24.71
N ARG A 154 -20.17 0.46 -25.94
CA ARG A 154 -18.72 0.58 -26.19
C ARG A 154 -18.21 1.97 -25.83
N GLY A 155 -18.92 3.02 -26.22
CA GLY A 155 -18.58 4.39 -25.85
C GLY A 155 -18.51 4.56 -24.33
N HIS A 156 -19.51 4.06 -23.61
CA HIS A 156 -19.50 4.09 -22.13
C HIS A 156 -18.35 3.31 -21.50
N LEU A 157 -17.96 2.17 -22.09
CA LEU A 157 -16.81 1.40 -21.61
C LEU A 157 -15.48 2.13 -21.88
N GLU A 158 -15.36 2.80 -23.02
CA GLU A 158 -14.19 3.62 -23.35
C GLU A 158 -14.07 4.81 -22.39
N GLU A 159 -15.18 5.54 -22.15
CA GLU A 159 -15.24 6.64 -21.18
C GLU A 159 -14.89 6.17 -19.76
N ALA A 160 -15.45 5.04 -19.33
CA ALA A 160 -15.15 4.46 -18.01
C ALA A 160 -13.68 4.03 -17.90
N GLY A 161 -13.10 3.49 -18.97
CA GLY A 161 -11.67 3.15 -19.04
C GLY A 161 -10.77 4.37 -18.87
N LEU A 162 -11.08 5.47 -19.59
CA LEU A 162 -10.34 6.73 -19.46
C LEU A 162 -10.46 7.33 -18.05
N GLU A 163 -11.64 7.27 -17.44
CA GLU A 163 -11.82 7.76 -16.07
C GLU A 163 -11.07 6.90 -15.06
N GLN A 164 -11.04 5.57 -15.26
CA GLN A 164 -10.25 4.67 -14.44
C GLN A 164 -8.75 4.98 -14.53
N GLU A 165 -8.21 5.24 -15.72
CA GLU A 165 -6.81 5.64 -15.92
C GLU A 165 -6.49 6.96 -15.19
N ARG A 166 -7.37 7.97 -15.31
CA ARG A 166 -7.21 9.24 -14.59
C ARG A 166 -7.21 9.07 -13.08
N LEU A 167 -8.13 8.27 -12.55
CA LEU A 167 -8.19 8.00 -11.12
C LEU A 167 -6.94 7.27 -10.63
N GLN A 168 -6.41 6.35 -11.44
CA GLN A 168 -5.15 5.66 -11.14
C GLN A 168 -3.96 6.64 -11.08
N GLU A 169 -3.84 7.55 -12.03
CA GLU A 169 -2.81 8.60 -12.02
C GLU A 169 -2.93 9.50 -10.78
N VAL A 170 -4.15 9.87 -10.38
CA VAL A 170 -4.39 10.67 -9.17
C VAL A 170 -3.96 9.92 -7.91
N ILE A 171 -4.27 8.63 -7.81
CA ILE A 171 -3.87 7.79 -6.68
C ILE A 171 -2.33 7.72 -6.59
N GLU A 172 -1.66 7.49 -7.71
CA GLU A 172 -0.19 7.43 -7.76
C GLU A 172 0.46 8.77 -7.38
N ALA A 173 -0.12 9.88 -7.82
CA ALA A 173 0.31 11.22 -7.41
C ALA A 173 0.11 11.47 -5.90
N MET A 174 -1.01 11.00 -5.33
CA MET A 174 -1.25 11.10 -3.89
C MET A 174 -0.27 10.23 -3.08
N ASP A 175 -0.01 9.00 -3.51
CA ASP A 175 0.94 8.10 -2.84
C ASP A 175 2.35 8.67 -2.83
N THR A 176 2.80 9.25 -3.94
CA THR A 176 4.12 9.90 -4.03
C THR A 176 4.21 11.13 -3.13
N ALA A 177 3.17 11.96 -3.09
CA ALA A 177 3.08 13.08 -2.17
C ALA A 177 3.09 12.62 -0.70
N HIS A 178 2.36 11.55 -0.38
CA HIS A 178 2.31 10.99 0.97
C HIS A 178 3.70 10.52 1.42
N ARG A 179 4.40 9.73 0.61
CA ARG A 179 5.78 9.29 0.91
C ARG A 179 6.73 10.47 1.11
N ALA A 180 6.60 11.52 0.31
CA ALA A 180 7.41 12.73 0.49
C ALA A 180 7.13 13.39 1.85
N THR A 181 5.86 13.48 2.27
CA THR A 181 5.50 14.01 3.59
C THR A 181 6.00 13.14 4.74
N GLU A 182 5.93 11.81 4.63
CA GLU A 182 6.48 10.88 5.63
C GLU A 182 7.98 11.09 5.83
N VAL A 183 8.75 11.19 4.74
CA VAL A 183 10.20 11.47 4.81
C VAL A 183 10.48 12.82 5.47
N THR A 184 9.68 13.85 5.19
CA THR A 184 9.86 15.14 5.87
C THR A 184 9.54 15.07 7.37
N LEU A 185 8.54 14.28 7.75
CA LEU A 185 8.17 14.06 9.14
C LEU A 185 9.27 13.30 9.90
N GLU A 186 9.82 12.24 9.31
CA GLU A 186 10.93 11.49 9.86
C GLU A 186 12.16 12.38 10.11
N ARG A 187 12.49 13.25 9.14
CA ARG A 187 13.58 14.24 9.29
C ARG A 187 13.31 15.23 10.43
N ALA A 188 12.07 15.69 10.57
CA ALA A 188 11.70 16.59 11.66
C ALA A 188 11.82 15.91 13.03
N HIS A 189 11.45 14.62 13.12
CA HIS A 189 11.65 13.84 14.34
C HIS A 189 13.13 13.64 14.67
N ALA A 190 13.97 13.30 13.68
CA ALA A 190 15.42 13.18 13.88
C ALA A 190 16.02 14.50 14.38
N LEU A 191 15.68 15.64 13.77
CA LEU A 191 16.13 16.96 14.20
C LEU A 191 15.69 17.28 15.64
N ARG A 192 14.45 16.95 16.00
CA ARG A 192 13.95 17.13 17.37
C ARG A 192 14.78 16.33 18.37
N ASP A 193 15.10 15.08 18.03
CA ASP A 193 15.86 14.19 18.92
C ASP A 193 17.29 14.70 19.09
N GLU A 194 17.93 15.18 18.01
CA GLU A 194 19.23 15.85 18.05
C GLU A 194 19.22 17.11 18.93
N LEU A 195 18.21 17.99 18.75
CA LEU A 195 18.08 19.21 19.56
C LEU A 195 17.81 18.91 21.02
N THR A 196 17.06 17.83 21.32
CA THR A 196 16.80 17.40 22.70
C THR A 196 18.08 16.91 23.36
N ALA A 197 18.87 16.10 22.66
CA ALA A 197 20.16 15.64 23.15
C ALA A 197 21.13 16.82 23.38
N ALA A 198 21.19 17.78 22.44
CA ALA A 198 22.02 18.98 22.58
C ALA A 198 21.60 19.84 23.79
N LEU A 199 20.29 19.99 24.01
CA LEU A 199 19.76 20.71 25.16
C LEU A 199 20.15 20.07 26.49
N ASP A 200 20.14 18.74 26.58
CA ASP A 200 20.52 18.01 27.79
C ASP A 200 22.02 18.12 28.09
N VAL A 201 22.87 18.17 27.05
CA VAL A 201 24.30 18.47 27.20
C VAL A 201 24.51 19.89 27.76
N GLU A 202 23.84 20.89 27.18
CA GLU A 202 23.96 22.27 27.67
C GLU A 202 23.42 22.45 29.09
N ARG A 203 22.30 21.80 29.44
CA ARG A 203 21.80 21.78 30.82
C ARG A 203 22.82 21.19 31.79
N SER A 204 23.47 20.10 31.40
CA SER A 204 24.52 19.47 32.21
C SER A 204 25.73 20.40 32.40
N ARG A 205 26.12 21.12 31.35
CA ARG A 205 27.20 22.12 31.39
C ARG A 205 26.86 23.28 32.31
N VAL A 206 25.65 23.83 32.22
CA VAL A 206 25.17 24.90 33.11
C VAL A 206 25.20 24.44 34.57
N ASN A 207 24.66 23.25 34.85
CA ASN A 207 24.69 22.68 36.21
C ASN A 207 26.12 22.52 36.75
N GLN A 208 27.08 22.17 35.87
CA GLN A 208 28.48 22.07 36.26
C GLN A 208 29.08 23.45 36.55
N MET A 209 28.83 24.44 35.70
CA MET A 209 29.26 25.82 35.93
C MET A 209 28.68 26.41 37.22
N GLU A 210 27.42 26.13 37.54
CA GLU A 210 26.79 26.55 38.80
C GLU A 210 27.50 25.95 40.02
N LYS A 211 27.85 24.65 39.96
CA LYS A 211 28.63 23.99 41.03
C LYS A 211 30.01 24.60 41.19
N ASP A 212 30.69 24.86 40.07
CA ASP A 212 32.04 25.45 40.09
C ASP A 212 32.00 26.90 40.61
N LEU A 213 30.97 27.66 40.26
CA LEU A 213 30.73 29.00 40.81
C LEU A 213 30.50 28.95 42.32
N LEU A 214 29.66 28.04 42.81
CA LEU A 214 29.41 27.88 44.25
C LEU A 214 30.69 27.50 45.01
N ARG A 215 31.52 26.62 44.45
CA ARG A 215 32.84 26.29 45.03
C ARG A 215 33.77 27.50 45.07
N ALA A 216 33.89 28.23 43.96
CA ALA A 216 34.73 29.42 43.91
C ALA A 216 34.29 30.49 44.92
N GLN A 217 32.97 30.64 45.13
CA GLN A 217 32.42 31.54 46.16
C GLN A 217 32.78 31.07 47.58
N ALA A 218 32.70 29.76 47.86
CA ALA A 218 33.09 29.21 49.15
C ALA A 218 34.60 29.40 49.42
N ASP A 219 35.44 29.09 48.43
CA ASP A 219 36.90 29.27 48.51
C ASP A 219 37.27 30.74 48.72
N ALA A 220 36.60 31.66 48.02
CA ALA A 220 36.80 33.10 48.19
C ALA A 220 36.39 33.58 49.59
N ALA A 221 35.29 33.07 50.13
CA ALA A 221 34.85 33.37 51.49
C ALA A 221 35.86 32.84 52.54
N GLU A 222 36.38 31.63 52.35
CA GLU A 222 37.40 31.06 53.24
C GLU A 222 38.69 31.89 53.21
N LEU A 223 39.18 32.21 52.01
CA LEU A 223 40.38 33.04 51.85
C LEU A 223 40.19 34.41 52.50
N ARG A 224 39.03 35.04 52.30
CA ARG A 224 38.69 36.32 52.94
C ARG A 224 38.75 36.21 54.47
N GLY A 225 38.14 35.18 55.05
CA GLY A 225 38.21 34.92 56.49
C GLY A 225 39.65 34.75 56.99
N ARG A 226 40.50 34.02 56.26
CA ARG A 226 41.93 33.87 56.59
C ARG A 226 42.69 35.20 56.50
N PHE A 227 42.38 36.05 55.53
CA PHE A 227 42.98 37.38 55.42
C PHE A 227 42.56 38.30 56.58
N GLU A 228 41.27 38.29 56.93
CA GLU A 228 40.74 39.06 58.06
C GLU A 228 41.37 38.59 59.39
N GLN A 229 41.52 37.28 59.60
CA GLN A 229 42.22 36.74 60.77
C GLN A 229 43.69 37.17 60.82
N ARG A 230 44.44 37.02 59.72
CA ARG A 230 45.85 37.45 59.66
C ARG A 230 46.01 38.95 59.89
N ALA A 231 45.06 39.77 59.43
CA ALA A 231 45.07 41.20 59.68
C ALA A 231 44.89 41.50 61.18
N ALA A 232 44.00 40.78 61.86
CA ALA A 232 43.82 40.88 63.31
C ALA A 232 45.09 40.44 64.07
N ASP A 233 45.65 39.27 63.73
CA ASP A 233 46.88 38.74 64.35
C ASP A 233 48.05 39.72 64.19
N LEU A 234 48.15 40.38 63.03
CA LEU A 234 49.18 41.38 62.75
C LEU A 234 49.00 42.65 63.58
N GLU A 235 47.76 43.13 63.78
CA GLU A 235 47.50 44.27 64.66
C GLU A 235 47.76 43.94 66.13
N GLU A 236 47.45 42.71 66.57
CA GLU A 236 47.82 42.22 67.90
C GLU A 236 49.35 42.17 68.07
N ALA A 237 50.07 41.56 67.14
CA ALA A 237 51.54 41.51 67.17
C ALA A 237 52.18 42.91 67.16
N LYS A 238 51.61 43.87 66.42
CA LYS A 238 52.05 45.27 66.46
C LYS A 238 51.81 45.92 67.82
N ALA A 239 50.65 45.68 68.44
CA ALA A 239 50.34 46.19 69.77
C ALA A 239 51.31 45.62 70.82
N GLU A 240 51.59 44.33 70.77
CA GLU A 240 52.59 43.67 71.62
C GLU A 240 53.99 44.25 71.41
N ALA A 241 54.42 44.42 70.15
CA ALA A 241 55.71 45.03 69.83
C ALA A 241 55.84 46.45 70.39
N ARG A 242 54.79 47.27 70.28
CA ARG A 242 54.73 48.61 70.88
C ARG A 242 54.83 48.54 72.41
N ALA A 243 54.14 47.60 73.05
CA ALA A 243 54.21 47.40 74.49
C ALA A 243 55.60 46.93 74.96
N CYS A 244 56.26 46.04 74.21
CA CYS A 244 57.65 45.65 74.46
C CYS A 244 58.61 46.84 74.34
N LEU A 245 58.46 47.65 73.29
CA LEU A 245 59.27 48.85 73.10
C LEU A 245 59.05 49.87 74.23
N ALA A 246 57.81 50.10 74.65
CA ALA A 246 57.51 50.96 75.81
C ALA A 246 58.17 50.45 77.10
N ARG A 247 58.13 49.13 77.35
CA ARG A 247 58.82 48.50 78.49
C ARG A 247 60.34 48.67 78.39
N ALA A 248 60.93 48.51 77.21
CA ALA A 248 62.36 48.69 76.99
C ALA A 248 62.79 50.14 77.27
N VAL A 249 62.03 51.13 76.77
CA VAL A 249 62.30 52.56 77.02
C VAL A 249 62.20 52.90 78.51
N LEU A 250 61.21 52.36 79.22
CA LEU A 250 61.12 52.54 80.68
C LEU A 250 62.31 51.91 81.41
N ALA A 251 62.70 50.69 81.03
CA ALA A 251 63.86 50.02 81.61
C ALA A 251 65.17 50.77 81.33
N GLU A 252 65.33 51.36 80.14
CA GLU A 252 66.46 52.24 79.81
C GLU A 252 66.47 53.50 80.67
N ALA A 253 65.31 54.14 80.88
CA ALA A 253 65.18 55.30 81.75
C ALA A 253 65.49 54.97 83.22
N ASP A 254 65.04 53.82 83.72
CA ASP A 254 65.35 53.35 85.07
C ASP A 254 66.83 52.99 85.21
N ALA A 255 67.44 52.37 84.20
CA ALA A 255 68.88 52.10 84.16
C ALA A 255 69.71 53.39 84.16
N ALA A 256 69.26 54.42 83.42
CA ALA A 256 69.90 55.73 83.43
C ALA A 256 69.81 56.40 84.82
N ARG A 257 68.66 56.35 85.48
CA ARG A 257 68.49 56.83 86.87
C ARG A 257 69.43 56.11 87.84
N LEU A 258 69.45 54.78 87.80
CA LEU A 258 70.36 53.98 88.62
C LEU A 258 71.83 54.30 88.34
N ALA A 259 72.19 54.55 87.07
CA ALA A 259 73.55 54.94 86.71
C ALA A 259 73.93 56.32 87.27
N ASP A 260 73.01 57.27 87.30
CA ASP A 260 73.21 58.59 87.90
C ASP A 260 73.27 58.49 89.43
N GLU A 261 72.38 57.72 90.08
CA GLU A 261 72.46 57.40 91.52
C GLU A 261 73.82 56.74 91.87
N LEU A 262 74.31 55.81 91.05
CA LEU A 262 75.64 55.21 91.25
C LEU A 262 76.78 56.21 91.06
N LYS A 263 76.67 57.17 90.14
CA LYS A 263 77.66 58.26 90.01
C LYS A 263 77.63 59.16 91.25
N GLU A 264 76.46 59.50 91.76
CA GLU A 264 76.31 60.26 93.01
C GLU A 264 76.90 59.52 94.20
N LEU A 265 76.62 58.21 94.36
CA LEU A 265 77.23 57.37 95.38
C LEU A 265 78.76 57.28 95.22
N ARG A 266 79.26 57.19 93.98
CA ARG A 266 80.71 57.22 93.72
C ARG A 266 81.34 58.56 94.07
N ALA A 267 80.70 59.67 93.72
CA ALA A 267 81.13 61.01 94.09
C ALA A 267 81.11 61.21 95.62
N ALA A 268 80.10 60.67 96.30
CA ALA A 268 80.02 60.64 97.77
C ALA A 268 81.09 59.73 98.41
N SER A 269 81.51 58.66 97.72
CA SER A 269 82.57 57.72 98.17
C SER A 269 84.01 58.19 97.86
N GLY A 270 84.17 59.35 97.21
CA GLY A 270 85.44 59.94 96.79
C GLY A 270 86.32 60.49 97.92
N GLN A 271 86.56 59.70 98.98
CA GLN A 271 87.70 59.83 99.87
C GLN A 271 88.13 58.44 100.39
N ARG A 272 89.03 57.76 99.65
CA ARG A 272 90.24 57.14 100.22
C ARG A 272 91.20 56.65 99.13
N PRO A 273 92.52 56.75 99.36
CA PRO A 273 93.53 56.76 98.31
C PRO A 273 93.95 55.37 97.85
N ALA A 274 94.54 55.36 96.66
CA ALA A 274 95.21 54.25 96.02
C ALA A 274 96.20 53.50 96.94
N ARG A 275 96.21 52.18 96.82
CA ARG A 275 97.37 51.35 97.17
C ARG A 275 97.61 50.36 96.04
N ASP A 276 98.78 50.51 95.45
CA ASP A 276 99.36 49.79 94.32
C ASP A 276 100.08 48.49 94.83
N PRO A 277 100.77 47.65 94.02
CA PRO A 277 100.22 46.39 93.50
C PRO A 277 101.04 45.11 93.83
N ALA A 278 100.57 43.95 93.29
CA ALA A 278 101.26 42.66 93.02
C ALA A 278 101.26 41.56 94.14
N PRO A 279 101.55 40.26 93.86
CA PRO A 279 101.93 39.59 92.61
C PRO A 279 101.15 38.27 92.26
N ARG A 280 101.53 37.71 91.11
CA ARG A 280 101.04 36.50 90.39
C ARG A 280 101.12 35.17 91.16
N SER A 281 100.18 34.24 90.86
CA SER A 281 100.47 32.81 90.57
C SER A 281 99.25 32.16 89.88
N ARG A 282 99.36 31.76 88.60
CA ARG A 282 99.61 30.40 88.09
C ARG A 282 98.50 29.37 88.42
N LYS A 283 97.92 28.81 87.33
CA LYS A 283 97.87 27.36 86.98
C LYS A 283 96.46 26.75 86.86
N GLY A 284 96.22 26.14 85.70
CA GLY A 284 95.16 25.14 85.44
C GLY A 284 93.84 25.76 84.95
N GLY A 285 93.19 25.31 83.88
CA GLY A 285 93.43 24.14 83.06
C GLY A 285 92.69 24.30 81.72
N ALA A 286 93.29 23.71 80.70
CA ALA A 286 92.69 23.51 79.40
C ALA A 286 91.49 22.56 79.52
N GLY A 287 90.38 22.94 78.90
CA GLY A 287 89.23 22.07 78.66
C GLY A 287 88.84 22.17 77.19
N LYS A 288 89.62 21.53 76.31
CA LYS A 288 89.18 21.17 74.97
C LYS A 288 88.11 20.08 75.12
N VAL A 289 86.90 20.30 74.60
CA VAL A 289 86.07 19.20 74.12
C VAL A 289 85.38 19.64 72.82
N ARG A 290 85.93 19.19 71.70
CA ARG A 290 85.20 18.90 70.46
C ARG A 290 84.95 17.37 70.44
N PRO A 291 84.08 16.85 69.58
CA PRO A 291 82.93 15.98 69.88
C PRO A 291 83.28 14.47 69.72
N PRO A 292 82.27 13.58 69.70
CA PRO A 292 82.23 12.58 68.65
C PRO A 292 80.97 12.70 67.77
N ALA A 293 81.18 12.50 66.48
CA ALA A 293 80.16 12.31 65.45
C ALA A 293 79.75 10.81 65.37
N PRO A 294 79.22 10.31 64.24
CA PRO A 294 77.81 10.05 63.98
C PRO A 294 77.49 8.53 63.95
N THR A 295 76.22 8.16 64.02
CA THR A 295 75.75 6.88 63.49
C THR A 295 74.68 7.10 62.44
N ALA A 296 74.98 6.58 61.25
CA ALA A 296 74.16 6.56 60.08
C ALA A 296 72.99 5.57 60.21
N ALA A 297 71.83 5.98 59.70
CA ALA A 297 70.97 5.18 58.84
C ALA A 297 70.32 6.19 57.86
N LYS A 298 70.69 6.24 56.57
CA LYS A 298 70.18 5.37 55.47
C LYS A 298 68.65 5.33 55.54
N GLU A 299 67.87 5.91 54.62
CA GLU A 299 67.90 5.73 53.17
C GLU A 299 66.94 6.72 52.46
N ARG A 300 67.30 7.14 51.24
CA ARG A 300 66.44 7.50 50.07
C ARG A 300 65.50 8.71 50.23
N SER A 301 65.33 9.63 49.29
CA SER A 301 65.84 9.87 47.94
C SER A 301 65.27 11.24 47.55
N VAL A 302 66.10 12.15 47.05
CA VAL A 302 65.64 13.30 46.27
C VAL A 302 65.96 12.95 44.82
N ASP A 303 64.93 13.04 43.98
CA ASP A 303 64.86 13.11 42.51
C ASP A 303 63.44 12.57 42.19
N ALA A 304 62.50 13.25 41.56
CA ALA A 304 62.62 14.22 40.49
C ALA A 304 61.48 15.26 40.53
N VAL A 305 61.84 16.43 40.04
CA VAL A 305 60.96 17.50 39.57
C VAL A 305 60.38 17.09 38.21
N GLU A 306 59.13 17.52 37.99
CA GLU A 306 58.48 17.76 36.69
C GLU A 306 58.11 16.61 35.73
N ALA A 307 57.00 16.91 35.05
CA ALA A 307 56.49 16.36 33.79
C ALA A 307 55.67 15.06 33.86
N ALA A 308 54.35 15.21 33.98
CA ALA A 308 53.38 14.77 32.96
C ALA A 308 51.93 14.81 33.51
N VAL A 309 51.23 15.92 33.26
CA VAL A 309 49.76 15.93 33.18
C VAL A 309 49.41 16.50 31.82
N ALA A 310 49.28 15.61 30.82
CA ALA A 310 48.68 15.88 29.52
C ALA A 310 48.29 14.55 28.85
N ALA A 311 47.20 14.59 28.09
CA ALA A 311 46.53 13.53 27.32
C ALA A 311 45.67 12.57 28.15
N GLU A 312 44.36 12.82 28.30
CA GLU A 312 43.29 12.65 27.31
C GLU A 312 43.03 11.19 26.91
N ASP A 313 41.85 10.73 27.33
CA ASP A 313 40.89 9.95 26.54
C ASP A 313 41.44 9.08 25.41
N SER A 314 41.63 7.81 25.72
CA SER A 314 41.60 6.74 24.71
C SER A 314 40.35 5.89 24.94
N HIS A 315 39.28 6.25 24.23
CA HIS A 315 38.10 5.42 24.05
C HIS A 315 38.42 4.16 23.22
N PRO A 316 37.66 3.06 23.40
CA PRO A 316 37.77 1.88 22.56
C PRO A 316 37.22 2.17 21.14
N PRO A 317 37.76 1.55 20.08
CA PRO A 317 37.20 1.68 18.74
C PRO A 317 35.91 0.86 18.66
N LEU A 318 34.80 1.53 18.33
CA LEU A 318 33.59 0.85 17.85
C LEU A 318 33.73 0.51 16.35
N PRO A 319 33.10 -0.58 15.90
CA PRO A 319 33.36 -1.17 14.59
C PRO A 319 32.66 -0.39 13.48
N PHE A 320 33.43 0.09 12.50
CA PHE A 320 32.90 0.46 11.20
C PHE A 320 32.76 -0.79 10.33
N GLY A 321 31.55 -1.00 9.82
CA GLY A 321 31.31 -1.72 8.58
C GLY A 321 29.95 -1.32 8.00
N PRO A 322 29.66 -1.56 6.70
CA PRO A 322 30.56 -1.83 5.60
C PRO A 322 30.41 -0.81 4.45
N ALA A 323 31.33 -0.96 3.50
CA ALA A 323 31.41 -0.28 2.22
C ALA A 323 30.21 -0.55 1.29
N GLY A 324 30.00 0.38 0.36
CA GLY A 324 29.68 0.03 -1.03
C GLY A 324 28.22 0.18 -1.46
N ALA A 325 27.85 1.39 -1.87
CA ALA A 325 26.85 1.56 -2.91
C ALA A 325 27.46 1.19 -4.27
N PRO A 326 26.74 0.51 -5.18
CA PRO A 326 27.03 0.62 -6.60
C PRO A 326 26.17 1.72 -7.22
N ILE A 327 26.85 2.71 -7.78
CA ILE A 327 26.35 3.54 -8.86
C ILE A 327 26.21 2.64 -10.10
N GLY A 328 25.02 2.57 -10.67
CA GLY A 328 24.76 1.89 -11.93
C GLY A 328 23.52 2.48 -12.59
N SER A 329 23.75 3.31 -13.60
CA SER A 329 22.72 3.75 -14.56
C SER A 329 22.52 2.66 -15.61
N ALA A 330 21.25 2.34 -15.91
CA ALA A 330 20.71 1.97 -17.22
C ALA A 330 19.19 1.96 -17.11
#